data_AF-A0A353RNV1-F1
#
_entry.id   AF-A0A353RNV1-F1
#
_cell.length_a   1.000
_cell.length_b   1.000
_cell.length_c   1.000
_cell.angle_alpha   90.00
_cell.angle_beta   90.00
_cell.angle_gamma   90.00
#
_symmetry.space_group_name_H-M   'P 1'
#
loop_
_entity.id
_entity.type
_entity.pdbx_description
1 polymer ?
#
loop_
_entity_poly.entity_id
_entity_poly.type
_entity_poly.pdbx_seq_one_letter_code
_entity_poly.pdbx_strand_id
1 'polypeptide(L)' 'FLWSQPKTSLRDFRIKSTLDDNYQNGIFSLETTVANYHSGVSVAQVAYELLDPSGTTVASG' A
#
# COMPACT_ATOMS: atom_id res chain seq x y z
N PHE A 1 -0.93 -5.84 23.71
CA PHE A 1 0.01 -4.86 23.10
C PHE A 1 -0.70 -3.52 22.94
N LEU A 2 0.05 -2.42 22.84
CA LEU A 2 -0.46 -1.07 22.56
C LEU A 2 0.42 -0.43 21.49
N TRP A 3 -0.18 0.32 20.57
CA TRP A 3 0.53 1.11 19.58
C TRP A 3 -0.19 2.45 19.35
N SER A 4 0.52 3.41 18.77
CA SER A 4 -0.04 4.69 18.37
C SER A 4 0.11 4.90 16.87
N GLN A 5 -0.79 5.69 16.30
CA GLN A 5 -0.76 6.11 14.90
C GLN A 5 -1.19 7.58 14.79
N PRO A 6 -0.80 8.28 13.72
CA PRO A 6 -1.32 9.62 13.43
C PRO A 6 -2.85 9.63 13.26
N LYS A 7 -3.46 10.81 13.37
CA LYS A 7 -4.92 10.97 13.20
C LYS A 7 -5.39 10.69 11.78
N THR A 8 -4.54 10.94 10.78
CA THR A 8 -4.78 10.50 9.40
C THR A 8 -3.80 9.37 9.13
N SER A 9 -4.31 8.16 8.94
CA SER A 9 -3.47 6.97 8.84
C SER A 9 -4.02 5.95 7.84
N LEU A 10 -3.12 5.07 7.38
CA LEU A 10 -3.49 3.89 6.64
C LEU A 10 -4.27 2.95 7.56
N ARG A 11 -5.54 2.71 7.22
CA ARG A 11 -6.44 1.85 8.01
C ARG A 11 -6.40 0.40 7.54
N ASP A 12 -6.39 0.21 6.23
CA ASP A 12 -6.41 -1.10 5.59
C ASP A 12 -5.73 -1.03 4.22
N PHE A 13 -5.19 -2.16 3.77
CA PHE A 13 -4.67 -2.30 2.42
C PHE A 13 -4.88 -3.74 1.92
N ARG A 14 -5.07 -3.88 0.61
CA ARG A 14 -5.23 -5.19 -0.04
C ARG A 14 -4.33 -5.28 -1.25
N ILE A 15 -3.68 -6.43 -1.38
CA ILE A 15 -2.77 -6.70 -2.48
C ILE A 15 -3.35 -7.85 -3.31
N LYS A 16 -3.41 -7.64 -4.62
CA LYS A 16 -3.51 -8.71 -5.60
C LYS A 16 -2.13 -8.90 -6.22
N SER A 17 -1.61 -10.11 -6.12
CA SER A 17 -0.33 -10.50 -6.71
C SER A 17 -0.52 -11.85 -7.39
N THR A 18 -0.95 -11.81 -8.65
CA THR A 18 -1.24 -13.00 -9.46
C THR A 18 -0.40 -12.99 -10.73
N LEU A 19 -0.51 -14.03 -11.55
CA LEU A 19 0.08 -14.03 -12.89
C LEU A 19 -0.99 -13.78 -13.95
N ASP A 20 -0.56 -13.42 -15.16
CA ASP A 20 -1.39 -13.44 -16.36
C ASP A 20 -1.74 -14.88 -16.78
N ASP A 21 -2.65 -15.02 -17.74
CA ASP A 21 -3.16 -16.32 -18.18
C ASP A 21 -2.09 -17.20 -18.85
N ASN A 22 -0.99 -16.59 -19.31
CA ASN A 22 0.17 -17.29 -19.86
C ASN A 22 1.20 -17.66 -18.78
N TYR A 23 0.98 -17.26 -17.53
CA TYR A 23 1.87 -17.45 -16.38
C TYR A 23 3.28 -16.89 -16.57
N GLN A 24 3.42 -15.82 -17.36
CA GLN A 24 4.70 -15.19 -17.68
C GLN A 24 4.87 -13.84 -17.00
N ASN A 25 3.78 -13.07 -16.86
CA ASN A 25 3.82 -11.72 -16.33
C ASN A 25 3.05 -11.60 -15.02
N GLY A 26 3.64 -10.89 -14.04
CA GLY A 26 2.97 -10.58 -12.79
C GLY A 26 1.93 -9.47 -12.94
N ILE A 27 0.76 -9.68 -12.35
CA ILE A 27 -0.29 -8.68 -12.16
C ILE A 27 -0.27 -8.26 -10.71
N PHE A 28 0.21 -7.05 -10.47
CA PHE A 28 0.21 -6.40 -9.16
C PHE A 28 -0.90 -5.35 -9.09
N SER A 29 -1.67 -5.35 -8.00
CA SER A 29 -2.63 -4.29 -7.71
C SER A 29 -2.68 -4.02 -6.21
N LEU A 30 -2.69 -2.75 -5.85
CA LEU A 30 -2.72 -2.27 -4.48
C LEU A 30 -3.96 -1.39 -4.26
N GLU A 31 -4.80 -1.78 -3.32
CA GLU A 31 -5.89 -0.96 -2.80
C GLU A 31 -5.52 -0.49 -1.39
N THR A 32 -5.73 0.79 -1.10
CA THR A 32 -5.46 1.37 0.23
C THR A 32 -6.69 2.12 0.74
N THR A 33 -6.92 2.03 2.04
CA THR A 33 -7.93 2.84 2.74
C THR A 33 -7.21 3.75 3.72
N VAL A 34 -7.32 5.06 3.51
CA VAL A 34 -6.85 6.08 4.46
C VAL A 34 -8.05 6.59 5.26
N ALA A 35 -7.88 6.66 6.58
CA ALA A 35 -8.90 7.20 7.48
C ALA A 35 -8.38 8.48 8.15
N ASN A 36 -9.21 9.53 8.15
CA ASN A 36 -8.99 10.74 8.92
C ASN A 36 -9.89 10.73 10.16
N TYR A 37 -9.28 10.69 11.34
CA TYR A 37 -9.94 10.73 12.65
C TYR A 37 -9.94 12.13 13.28
N HIS A 38 -9.62 13.17 12.50
CA HIS A 38 -9.79 14.57 12.87
C HIS A 38 -11.13 15.10 12.35
N SER A 39 -11.64 16.18 12.97
CA SER A 39 -12.87 16.84 12.51
C SER A 39 -12.64 17.74 11.29
N GLY A 40 -11.39 18.15 11.04
CA GLY A 40 -10.99 18.99 9.92
C GLY A 40 -10.38 18.22 8.75
N VAL A 41 -10.14 18.95 7.64
CA VAL A 41 -9.44 18.41 6.47
C VAL A 41 -8.00 18.05 6.83
N SER A 42 -7.55 16.91 6.33
CA SER A 42 -6.15 16.47 6.46
C SER A 42 -5.66 16.01 5.09
N VAL A 43 -4.42 16.37 4.77
CA VAL A 43 -3.75 15.98 3.53
C VAL A 43 -2.83 14.81 3.85
N ALA A 44 -2.93 13.75 3.06
CA ALA A 44 -2.04 12.60 3.13
C ALA A 44 -1.55 12.25 1.74
N GLN A 45 -0.28 11.89 1.64
CA GLN A 45 0.30 11.28 0.45
C GLN A 45 0.50 9.80 0.73
N VAL A 46 -0.01 8.96 -0.16
CA VAL A 46 0.21 7.51 -0.12
C VAL A 46 1.16 7.17 -1.25
N ALA A 47 2.19 6.40 -0.93
CA ALA A 47 3.14 5.85 -1.89
C ALA A 47 3.44 4.40 -1.51
N TYR A 48 3.90 3.61 -2.48
CA TYR A 48 4.34 2.24 -2.26
C TYR A 48 5.67 1.95 -2.95
N GLU A 49 6.39 0.97 -2.39
CA GLU A 49 7.57 0.36 -3.00
C GLU A 49 7.45 -1.16 -2.90
N LEU A 50 7.71 -1.84 -4.00
CA LEU A 50 7.82 -3.29 -4.07
C LEU A 50 9.30 -3.65 -4.18
N LEU A 51 9.76 -4.46 -3.24
CA LEU A 51 11.16 -4.88 -3.16
C LEU A 51 11.33 -6.33 -3.62
N ASP A 52 12.44 -6.62 -4.29
CA ASP A 52 12.88 -7.99 -4.56
C ASP A 52 13.56 -8.62 -3.31
N PRO A 53 13.93 -9.92 -3.34
CA PRO A 53 14.60 -10.57 -2.22
C PRO A 53 15.97 -9.98 -1.84
N SER A 54 16.60 -9.21 -2.74
CA SER A 54 17.86 -8.49 -2.47
C SER A 54 17.63 -7.12 -1.82
N GLY A 55 16.38 -6.67 -1.70
CA GLY A 55 15.99 -5.36 -1.19
C GLY A 55 15.97 -4.26 -2.26
N THR A 56 16.01 -4.62 -3.55
CA THR A 56 15.98 -3.66 -4.67
C THR A 56 14.55 -3.32 -5.04
N THR A 57 14.23 -2.03 -5.22
CA THR A 57 12.91 -1.57 -5.68
C THR A 57 12.66 -2.01 -7.12
N VAL A 58 11.63 -2.84 -7.33
CA VAL A 58 11.20 -3.34 -8.65
C VAL A 58 9.93 -2.67 -9.17
N ALA A 59 9.16 -2.01 -8.30
CA ALA A 59 8.04 -1.14 -8.68
C ALA A 59 7.77 -0.11 -7.58
N SER A 60 7.26 1.06 -7.96
CA SER A 60 6.82 2.10 -7.04
C SER A 60 5.68 2.92 -7.62
N GLY A 61 4.95 3.64 -6.76
CA GLY A 61 3.85 4.52 -7.15
C GLY A 61 3.22 5.23 -5.96
#